data_AF-A0A4D8Q864-F1
#
_entry.id   AF-A0A4D8Q864-F1
#
_cell.length_a   1.000
_cell.length_b   1.000
_cell.length_c   1.000
_cell.angle_alpha   90.00
_cell.angle_beta   90.00
_cell.angle_gamma   90.00
#
_symmetry.space_group_name_H-M   'P 1'
#
loop_
_entity.id
_entity.type
_entity.pdbx_description
1 polymer ?
#
loop_
_entity_poly.entity_id
_entity_poly.type
_entity_poly.pdbx_seq_one_letter_code
_entity_poly.pdbx_strand_id
1 'polypeptide(L)'
;MSEPGIGHNSVGGIAADRLKSFIERIERVEEEKRGLSEDIKEIYSEAKGTGFDTKIIRKVIARRKLDRADRQEQDNLLELYELALSEDLLS
;
A
#
# COMPACT_ATOMS: atom_id res chain seq x y z
N MET A 1 62.07 17.41 -4.84
CA MET A 1 61.12 16.51 -5.50
C MET A 1 60.31 15.85 -4.42
N SER A 2 59.01 16.13 -4.35
CA SER A 2 58.11 15.60 -3.32
C SER A 2 56.83 15.18 -4.04
N GLU A 3 56.57 13.88 -4.13
CA GLU A 3 55.24 13.40 -4.49
C GLU A 3 54.34 13.51 -3.26
N PRO A 4 53.15 14.14 -3.35
CA PRO A 4 52.15 14.02 -2.33
C PRO A 4 51.46 12.65 -2.47
N GLY A 5 51.73 11.78 -1.49
CA GLY A 5 51.08 10.48 -1.36
C GLY A 5 49.56 10.64 -1.25
N ILE A 6 48.88 9.94 -2.17
CA ILE A 6 47.44 9.85 -2.37
C ILE A 6 46.71 9.60 -1.05
N GLY A 7 45.77 10.49 -0.71
CA GLY A 7 44.88 10.37 0.44
C GLY A 7 43.97 9.15 0.29
N HIS A 8 44.31 8.06 0.98
CA HIS A 8 43.61 6.79 0.83
C HIS A 8 42.33 6.63 1.69
N ASN A 9 41.92 7.61 2.51
CA ASN A 9 40.94 7.34 3.57
C ASN A 9 39.92 8.45 3.81
N SER A 10 38.88 8.65 2.98
CA SER A 10 37.73 9.45 3.45
C SER A 10 36.38 9.28 2.75
N VAL A 11 36.30 8.82 1.49
CA VAL A 11 35.01 8.82 0.78
C VAL A 11 34.36 7.43 0.70
N GLY A 12 35.14 6.34 0.65
CA GLY A 12 34.60 4.98 0.49
C GLY A 12 34.02 4.33 1.75
N GLY A 13 34.68 4.48 2.91
CA GLY A 13 34.31 3.77 4.14
C GLY A 13 33.05 4.33 4.83
N ILE A 14 33.04 5.64 5.13
CA ILE A 14 31.90 6.29 5.80
C ILE A 14 30.63 6.25 4.92
N ALA A 15 30.80 6.37 3.60
CA ALA A 15 29.68 6.24 2.67
C ALA A 15 29.14 4.80 2.61
N ALA A 16 30.02 3.79 2.67
CA ALA A 16 29.62 2.38 2.71
C ALA A 16 28.88 2.02 4.01
N ASP A 17 29.34 2.49 5.17
CA ASP A 17 28.69 2.23 6.46
C ASP A 17 27.29 2.85 6.54
N ARG A 18 27.13 4.08 6.03
CA ARG A 18 25.81 4.72 5.94
C ARG A 18 24.89 3.99 4.97
N LEU A 19 25.40 3.59 3.80
CA LEU A 19 24.63 2.81 2.83
C LEU A 19 24.15 1.49 3.44
N LYS A 20 25.05 0.76 4.12
CA LYS A 20 24.73 -0.48 4.82
C LYS A 20 23.62 -0.27 5.87
N SER A 21 23.73 0.79 6.68
CA SER A 21 22.70 1.13 7.66
C SER A 21 21.33 1.42 7.03
N PHE A 22 21.28 2.08 5.86
CA PHE A 22 20.03 2.28 5.15
C PHE A 22 19.44 0.96 4.63
N ILE A 23 20.27 0.11 4.03
CA ILE A 23 19.85 -1.20 3.49
C ILE A 23 19.25 -2.07 4.61
N GLU A 24 19.98 -2.25 5.71
CA GLU A 24 19.53 -3.10 6.83
C GLU A 24 18.20 -2.62 7.43
N ARG A 25 18.01 -1.29 7.51
CA ARG A 25 16.75 -0.71 7.98
C ARG A 25 15.59 -0.96 7.01
N ILE A 26 15.85 -0.86 5.71
CA ILE A 26 14.84 -1.10 4.67
C ILE A 26 14.46 -2.58 4.64
N GLU A 27 15.44 -3.49 4.69
CA GLU A 27 15.20 -4.95 4.72
C GLU A 27 14.34 -5.35 5.90
N ARG A 28 14.61 -4.79 7.09
CA ARG A 28 13.77 -5.03 8.27
C ARG A 28 12.32 -4.57 8.05
N VAL A 29 12.11 -3.37 7.50
CA VAL A 29 10.76 -2.85 7.24
C VAL A 29 10.04 -3.63 6.13
N GLU A 30 10.75 -4.10 5.10
CA GLU A 30 10.17 -4.98 4.08
C GLU A 30 9.75 -6.33 4.66
N GLU A 31 10.51 -6.87 5.62
CA GLU A 31 10.12 -8.10 6.32
C GLU A 31 8.90 -7.89 7.22
N GLU A 32 8.86 -6.80 7.99
CA GLU A 32 7.68 -6.42 8.78
C GLU A 32 6.43 -6.27 7.88
N LYS A 33 6.58 -5.60 6.73
CA LYS A 33 5.52 -5.44 5.73
C LYS A 33 5.09 -6.76 5.11
N ARG A 34 5.99 -7.73 4.93
CA ARG A 34 5.66 -9.08 4.47
C ARG A 34 4.77 -9.79 5.49
N GLY A 35 5.17 -9.79 6.77
CA GLY A 35 4.37 -10.37 7.85
C GLY A 35 2.97 -9.76 7.92
N LEU A 36 2.86 -8.43 7.91
CA LEU A 36 1.57 -7.74 7.88
C LEU A 36 0.72 -8.10 6.65
N SER A 37 1.37 -8.33 5.50
CA SER A 37 0.67 -8.75 4.29
C SER A 37 0.16 -10.18 4.38
N GLU A 38 0.86 -11.06 5.11
CA GLU A 38 0.43 -12.42 5.39
C GLU A 38 -0.74 -12.44 6.38
N ASP A 39 -0.64 -11.68 7.47
CA ASP A 39 -1.74 -11.51 8.44
C ASP A 39 -3.03 -11.03 7.75
N ILE A 40 -2.94 -10.05 6.86
CA ILE A 40 -4.09 -9.56 6.07
C ILE A 40 -4.68 -10.68 5.20
N LYS A 41 -3.86 -11.54 4.60
CA LYS A 41 -4.35 -12.67 3.79
C LYS A 41 -5.05 -13.71 4.65
N GLU A 42 -4.55 -13.99 5.85
CA GLU A 42 -5.17 -14.91 6.80
C GLU A 42 -6.55 -14.39 7.22
N ILE A 43 -6.67 -13.10 7.57
CA ILE A 43 -7.96 -12.47 7.91
C ILE A 43 -8.95 -12.58 6.75
N TYR A 44 -8.53 -12.32 5.50
CA TYR A 44 -9.42 -12.52 4.35
C TYR A 44 -9.80 -13.99 4.15
N SER A 45 -8.90 -14.92 4.46
CA SER A 45 -9.17 -16.36 4.35
C SER A 45 -10.17 -16.82 5.41
N GLU A 46 -10.04 -16.34 6.64
CA GLU A 46 -11.00 -16.55 7.73
C GLU A 46 -12.39 -15.97 7.38
N ALA A 47 -12.43 -14.73 6.89
CA ALA A 47 -13.68 -14.10 6.43
C ALA A 47 -14.36 -14.93 5.32
N LYS A 48 -13.58 -15.50 4.40
CA LYS A 48 -14.11 -16.40 3.37
C LYS A 48 -14.66 -17.70 3.98
N GLY A 49 -13.92 -18.31 4.91
CA GLY A 49 -14.31 -19.56 5.59
C GLY A 49 -15.58 -19.41 6.43
N THR A 50 -15.85 -18.21 6.94
CA THR A 50 -17.06 -17.85 7.69
C THR A 50 -18.23 -17.41 6.80
N GLY A 51 -18.04 -17.36 5.47
CA GLY A 51 -19.12 -17.11 4.50
C GLY A 51 -19.20 -15.68 3.96
N PHE A 52 -18.26 -14.79 4.28
CA PHE A 52 -18.24 -13.43 3.72
C PHE A 52 -17.59 -13.37 2.33
N ASP A 53 -18.12 -12.50 1.47
CA ASP A 53 -17.48 -12.19 0.19
C ASP A 53 -16.30 -11.22 0.38
N THR A 54 -15.08 -11.75 0.25
CA THR A 54 -13.84 -10.97 0.40
C THR A 54 -13.66 -9.87 -0.64
N LYS A 55 -14.29 -9.95 -1.83
CA LYS A 55 -14.28 -8.85 -2.81
C LYS A 55 -15.10 -7.68 -2.31
N ILE A 56 -16.25 -7.95 -1.69
CA ILE A 56 -17.09 -6.92 -1.08
C ILE A 56 -16.38 -6.28 0.12
N ILE A 57 -15.74 -7.07 0.98
CA ILE A 57 -14.93 -6.53 2.09
C ILE A 57 -13.84 -5.57 1.57
N ARG A 58 -13.12 -5.93 0.49
CA ARG A 58 -12.11 -5.04 -0.11
C ARG A 58 -12.73 -3.72 -0.60
N LYS A 59 -13.91 -3.76 -1.23
CA LYS A 59 -14.64 -2.56 -1.64
C LYS A 59 -15.01 -1.70 -0.42
N VAL A 60 -15.51 -2.31 0.65
CA VAL A 60 -15.83 -1.60 1.90
C VAL A 60 -14.60 -0.93 2.50
N ILE A 61 -13.45 -1.62 2.59
CA ILE A 61 -12.20 -1.05 3.10
C ILE A 61 -11.73 0.12 2.22
N ALA A 62 -11.76 -0.01 0.89
CA ALA A 62 -11.39 1.07 -0.01
C ALA A 62 -12.28 2.32 0.19
N ARG A 63 -13.60 2.12 0.28
CA ARG A 63 -14.56 3.19 0.55
C ARG A 63 -14.34 3.86 1.91
N ARG A 64 -13.91 3.10 2.92
CA ARG A 64 -13.61 3.62 4.28
C ARG A 64 -12.35 4.49 4.32
N LYS A 65 -11.45 4.38 3.33
CA LYS A 65 -10.24 5.23 3.23
C LYS A 65 -10.55 6.61 2.65
N LEU A 66 -11.66 6.75 1.92
CA LEU A 66 -12.15 8.05 1.48
C LEU A 66 -12.71 8.84 2.66
N ASP A 67 -12.56 10.15 2.63
CA ASP A 67 -13.28 11.00 3.55
C ASP A 67 -14.79 10.96 3.29
N ARG A 68 -15.54 11.56 4.21
CA ARG A 68 -17.00 11.46 4.19
C ARG A 68 -17.62 12.19 2.99
N ALA A 69 -17.05 13.33 2.58
CA ALA A 69 -17.57 14.12 1.48
C ALA A 69 -17.34 13.38 0.15
N ASP A 70 -16.10 12.94 -0.10
CA ASP A 70 -15.73 12.18 -1.29
C ASP A 70 -16.58 10.91 -1.44
N ARG A 71 -16.80 10.18 -0.33
CA ARG A 71 -17.64 8.98 -0.35
C ARG A 71 -19.08 9.29 -0.71
N GLN A 72 -19.65 10.35 -0.13
CA GLN A 72 -21.05 10.72 -0.39
C GLN A 72 -21.24 11.18 -1.83
N GLU A 73 -20.30 11.96 -2.37
CA GLU A 73 -20.34 12.38 -3.77
C GLU A 73 -20.29 11.18 -4.71
N GLN A 74 -19.37 10.23 -4.49
CA GLN A 74 -19.29 9.00 -5.28
C GLN A 74 -20.58 8.16 -5.19
N ASP A 75 -21.19 8.07 -4.01
CA ASP A 75 -22.44 7.32 -3.80
C ASP A 75 -23.59 7.94 -4.58
N ASN A 76 -23.72 9.28 -4.51
CA ASN A 76 -24.76 10.01 -5.23
C ASN A 76 -24.60 9.85 -6.76
N LEU A 77 -23.36 9.91 -7.25
CA LEU A 77 -23.07 9.73 -8.69
C LEU A 77 -23.37 8.30 -9.15
N LEU A 78 -23.01 7.30 -8.34
CA LEU A 78 -23.29 5.90 -8.64
C LEU A 78 -24.80 5.67 -8.72
N GLU A 79 -25.56 6.12 -7.72
CA GLU A 79 -27.02 6.02 -7.70
C GLU A 79 -27.65 6.70 -8.92
N LEU A 80 -27.21 7.91 -9.25
CA LEU A 80 -27.70 8.63 -10.43
C LEU A 80 -27.48 7.84 -11.73
N TYR A 81 -26.31 7.22 -11.90
CA TYR A 81 -26.01 6.43 -13.10
C TYR A 81 -26.79 5.12 -13.15
N GLU A 82 -26.98 4.44 -12.00
CA GLU A 82 -27.78 3.22 -11.92
C GLU A 82 -29.26 3.51 -12.22
N LEU A 83 -29.80 4.64 -11.73
CA LEU A 83 -31.16 5.09 -12.04
C LEU A 83 -31.33 5.38 -13.52
N ALA A 84 -30.42 6.15 -14.13
CA ALA A 84 -30.49 6.48 -15.55
C ALA A 84 -30.49 5.25 -16.46
N LEU A 85 -29.66 4.24 -16.15
CA LEU A 85 -29.63 2.98 -16.89
C LEU A 85 -30.89 2.12 -16.65
N SER A 86 -31.49 2.21 -15.47
CA SER A 86 -32.70 1.47 -15.14
C SER A 86 -33.93 2.05 -15.83
N GLU A 87 -34.03 3.38 -15.94
CA GLU A 87 -35.10 4.04 -16.69
C GLU A 87 -35.02 3.76 -18.19
N ASP A 88 -33.81 3.76 -18.77
CA ASP A 88 -33.57 3.42 -20.18
C ASP A 88 -34.00 1.97 -20.51
N LEU A 89 -33.77 1.02 -19.59
CA LEU A 89 -34.15 -0.39 -19.77
C LEU A 89 -35.67 -0.64 -19.62
N LEU A 90 -36.42 0.33 -19.08
CA LEU A 90 -37.87 0.26 -18.92
C LEU A 90 -38.63 0.99 -20.04
N SER A 91 -37.92 1.70 -20.94
CA SER A 91 -38.46 2.39 -22.11
C SER A 91 -38.39 1.54 -23.38
#